data_AF-F3GRE8-F1
#
_entry.id   AF-F3GRE8-F1
#
_cell.length_a   1.000
_cell.length_b   1.000
_cell.length_c   1.000
_cell.angle_alpha   90.00
_cell.angle_beta   90.00
_cell.angle_gamma   90.00
#
_symmetry.space_group_name_H-M   'P 1'
#
loop_
_entity.id
_entity.type
_entity.pdbx_description
1 polymer ?
#
loop_
_entity_poly.entity_id
_entity_poly.type
_entity_poly.pdbx_seq_one_letter_code
_entity_poly.pdbx_strand_id
1 'polypeptide(L)' 'PDGEVLRINHPDGSVESFTYNALGQVLSHTDGKGQITRLSR' A
#
# COMPACT_ATOMS: atom_id res chain seq x y z
N PRO A 1 7.29 -13.25 5.12
CA PRO A 1 6.94 -12.22 4.12
C PRO A 1 6.96 -12.86 2.74
N ASP A 2 5.81 -12.92 2.09
CA ASP A 2 5.64 -13.63 0.82
C ASP A 2 6.03 -12.76 -0.38
N GLY A 3 6.60 -11.58 -0.12
CA GLY A 3 7.12 -10.66 -1.12
C GLY A 3 6.17 -9.51 -1.42
N GLU A 4 5.28 -9.17 -0.49
CA GLU A 4 4.30 -8.10 -0.65
C GLU A 4 4.97 -6.72 -0.77
N VAL A 5 4.41 -5.87 -1.63
CA VAL A 5 4.94 -4.54 -1.92
C VAL A 5 4.59 -3.58 -0.79
N LEU A 6 5.57 -3.16 0.00
CA LEU A 6 5.31 -2.20 1.09
C LEU A 6 5.27 -0.75 0.61
N ARG A 7 6.02 -0.43 -0.45
CA ARG A 7 6.20 0.94 -0.94
C ARG A 7 6.57 0.97 -2.42
N ILE A 8 6.02 1.94 -3.14
CA ILE A 8 6.45 2.32 -4.49
C ILE A 8 6.91 3.77 -4.45
N ASN A 9 8.12 4.04 -4.95
CA ASN A 9 8.62 5.40 -5.14
C ASN A 9 8.53 5.74 -6.63
N HIS A 10 7.81 6.80 -6.96
CA HIS A 10 7.61 7.22 -8.33
C HIS A 10 8.69 8.23 -8.75
N PRO A 11 9.02 8.33 -10.06
CA PRO A 11 10.01 9.29 -10.55
C PRO A 11 9.62 10.76 -10.33
N ASP A 12 8.32 11.05 -10.19
CA ASP A 12 7.80 12.38 -9.87
C ASP A 12 7.93 12.74 -8.36
N GLY A 13 8.51 11.83 -7.56
CA GLY A 13 8.71 12.00 -6.13
C GLY A 13 7.51 11.59 -5.27
N SER A 14 6.37 11.21 -5.87
CA SER A 14 5.25 10.67 -5.13
C SER A 14 5.55 9.26 -4.60
N VAL A 15 4.86 8.86 -3.51
CA VAL A 15 5.09 7.59 -2.84
C VAL A 15 3.76 6.93 -2.53
N GLU A 16 3.65 5.64 -2.86
CA GLU A 16 2.54 4.79 -2.44
C GLU A 16 2.97 3.84 -1.34
N SER A 17 2.05 3.44 -0.46
CA SER A 17 2.29 2.42 0.56
C SER A 17 1.10 1.51 0.82
N PHE A 18 1.39 0.28 1.22
CA PHE A 18 0.38 -0.77 1.41
C PHE A 18 0.59 -1.46 2.76
N THR A 19 -0.51 -1.91 3.37
CA THR A 19 -0.48 -2.82 4.51
C THR A 19 -1.25 -4.08 4.18
N TYR A 20 -0.85 -5.19 4.79
CA TYR A 20 -1.36 -6.52 4.49
C TYR A 20 -1.77 -7.27 5.75
N ASN A 21 -2.74 -8.17 5.61
CA ASN A 21 -3.04 -9.16 6.64
C ASN A 21 -2.11 -10.39 6.51
N ALA A 22 -2.24 -11.34 7.43
CA ALA A 22 -1.42 -12.56 7.44
C ALA A 22 -1.64 -13.51 6.22
N LEU A 23 -2.63 -13.23 5.37
CA LEU A 23 -2.91 -13.96 4.14
C LEU A 23 -2.41 -13.19 2.89
N GLY A 24 -1.66 -12.10 3.07
CA GLY A 24 -1.17 -11.29 1.96
C GLY A 24 -2.23 -10.40 1.29
N GLN A 25 -3.41 -10.24 1.90
CA GLN A 25 -4.46 -9.36 1.35
C GLN A 25 -4.29 -7.92 1.88
N VAL A 26 -4.51 -6.92 1.01
CA VAL A 26 -4.38 -5.51 1.36
C VAL A 26 -5.42 -5.10 2.41
N LEU A 27 -4.98 -4.42 3.46
CA LEU A 27 -5.84 -3.78 4.48
C LEU A 27 -5.94 -2.27 4.25
N SER A 28 -4.85 -1.63 3.84
CA SER A 28 -4.85 -0.21 3.49
C SER A 28 -3.89 0.09 2.34
N HIS A 29 -4.27 1.06 1.50
CA HIS A 29 -3.42 1.67 0.48
C HIS A 29 -3.42 3.19 0.70
N THR A 30 -2.24 3.77 0.73
CA THR A 30 -2.04 5.23 0.68
C THR A 30 -1.48 5.57 -0.69
N ASP A 31 -2.20 6.39 -1.46
CA ASP A 31 -1.78 6.80 -2.80
C ASP A 31 -0.72 7.92 -2.78
N GLY A 32 -0.18 8.25 -3.95
CA GLY A 32 0.82 9.33 -4.10
C GLY A 32 0.32 10.74 -3.73
N LYS A 33 -0.99 10.92 -3.52
CA LYS A 33 -1.62 12.16 -3.05
C LYS A 33 -1.88 12.14 -1.54
N GLY A 34 -1.54 11.05 -0.85
CA GLY A 34 -1.78 10.86 0.58
C GLY A 34 -3.21 10.41 0.92
N GLN A 35 -4.02 10.05 -0.07
CA GLN A 35 -5.37 9.54 0.18
C GLN A 35 -5.28 8.09 0.65
N ILE A 36 -6.05 7.77 1.69
CA ILE A 36 -6.04 6.44 2.31
C ILE A 36 -7.34 5.74 1.98
N THR A 37 -7.22 4.57 1.35
CA THR A 37 -8.32 3.62 1.20
C THR A 37 -8.10 2.45 2.16
N ARG A 38 -9.11 2.14 2.97
CA ARG A 38 -9.13 0.94 3.84
C ARG A 38 -10.11 -0.07 3.27
N LEU A 39 -9.64 -1.30 3.14
CA LEU A 39 -10.46 -2.41 2.67
C LEU A 39 -10.93 -3.19 3.89
N SER A 40 -12.23 -3.14 4.15
CA SER A 40 -12.88 -4.07 5.08
C SER A 40 -13.09 -5.41 4.37
N ARG A 41 -12.93 -6.50 5.12
CA ARG A 41 -13.30 -7.84 4.63
C ARG A 41 -14.80 -7.97 4.44
#